data_AF-A0A7J3A2G9-F1
#
_entry.id   AF-A0A7J3A2G9-F1
#
_cell.length_a   1.000
_cell.length_b   1.000
_cell.length_c   1.000
_cell.angle_alpha   90.00
_cell.angle_beta   90.00
_cell.angle_gamma   90.00
#
_symmetry.space_group_name_H-M   'P 1'
#
loop_
_entity.id
_entity.type
_entity.pdbx_description
1 polymer ?
#
loop_
_entity_poly.entity_id
_entity_poly.type
_entity_poly.pdbx_seq_one_letter_code
_entity_poly.pdbx_strand_id
1 'polypeptide(L)'
;MPLANQNSLLIEDSNAIQTAIERCIQCGICSASCPLSQYMDYTPRKIVTLIREDLVHEALKTKTIWLCTTCYLCAVRCPAKINIGEFMTALKSFALKNGYSNNLLYPKLIKTYTEFIDKYGRISEPRLIIAFSLKNDLLKLLRMLPHSIKLLKDGTLSLSIEKIQNLDEIKT
;
A
#
# COMPACT_ATOMS: atom_id res chain seq x y z
N MET A 1 -22.17 18.53 -13.78
CA MET A 1 -21.31 17.84 -14.78
C MET A 1 -21.50 16.36 -14.58
N PRO A 2 -21.94 15.60 -15.60
CA PRO A 2 -22.14 14.17 -15.46
C PRO A 2 -20.75 13.52 -15.36
N LEU A 3 -20.48 12.89 -14.22
CA LEU A 3 -19.24 12.15 -13.98
C LEU A 3 -19.27 10.94 -14.91
N ALA A 4 -18.31 10.86 -15.84
CA ALA A 4 -18.01 9.62 -16.52
C ALA A 4 -17.76 8.52 -15.47
N ASN A 5 -18.39 7.36 -15.67
CA ASN A 5 -18.38 6.21 -14.76
C ASN A 5 -16.94 5.86 -14.34
N GLN A 6 -16.54 6.22 -13.11
CA GLN A 6 -15.14 6.09 -12.67
C GLN A 6 -14.77 4.62 -12.45
N ASN A 7 -15.76 3.76 -12.22
CA ASN A 7 -15.58 2.33 -12.18
C ASN A 7 -15.09 1.72 -13.50
N SER A 8 -15.38 2.30 -14.68
CA SER A 8 -14.89 1.72 -15.94
C SER A 8 -13.36 1.79 -16.03
N LEU A 9 -12.76 2.90 -15.60
CA LEU A 9 -11.31 3.09 -15.54
C LEU A 9 -10.65 2.18 -14.48
N LEU A 10 -11.32 1.95 -13.35
CA LEU A 10 -10.83 1.02 -12.32
C LEU A 10 -10.87 -0.45 -12.76
N ILE A 11 -11.90 -0.83 -13.50
CA ILE A 11 -12.11 -2.21 -13.97
C ILE A 11 -11.14 -2.56 -15.09
N GLU A 12 -10.80 -1.61 -15.97
CA GLU A 12 -9.74 -1.79 -16.97
C GLU A 12 -8.36 -2.04 -16.34
N ASP A 13 -8.09 -1.43 -15.18
CA ASP A 13 -6.80 -1.54 -14.49
C ASP A 13 -6.62 -2.86 -13.69
N SER A 14 -7.70 -3.55 -13.27
CA SER A 14 -7.57 -4.80 -12.51
C SER A 14 -8.85 -5.66 -12.40
N ASN A 15 -8.74 -6.94 -12.78
CA ASN A 15 -9.77 -7.96 -12.56
C ASN A 15 -10.13 -8.15 -11.07
N ALA A 16 -9.19 -7.89 -10.15
CA ALA A 16 -9.45 -8.00 -8.71
C ALA A 16 -10.52 -7.01 -8.23
N ILE A 17 -10.61 -5.83 -8.86
CA ILE A 17 -11.63 -4.81 -8.55
C ILE A 17 -13.01 -5.28 -9.00
N GLN A 18 -13.12 -5.72 -10.26
CA GLN A 18 -14.36 -6.24 -10.81
C GLN A 18 -14.90 -7.41 -9.98
N THR A 19 -14.05 -8.40 -9.70
CA THR A 19 -14.39 -9.59 -8.90
C THR A 19 -14.92 -9.18 -7.52
N ALA A 20 -14.31 -8.18 -6.88
CA ALA A 20 -14.75 -7.71 -5.58
C ALA A 20 -16.13 -7.02 -5.62
N ILE A 21 -16.43 -6.24 -6.66
CA ILE A 21 -17.72 -5.55 -6.82
C ILE A 21 -18.83 -6.57 -7.06
N GLU A 22 -18.60 -7.52 -7.98
CA GLU A 22 -19.63 -8.47 -8.45
C GLU A 22 -19.95 -9.55 -7.41
N ARG A 23 -18.94 -10.08 -6.71
CA ARG A 23 -19.12 -11.27 -5.84
C ARG A 23 -19.28 -10.94 -4.37
N CYS A 24 -19.03 -9.70 -3.94
CA CYS A 24 -19.05 -9.36 -2.51
C CYS A 24 -20.46 -9.35 -1.93
N ILE A 25 -20.75 -10.37 -1.12
CA ILE A 25 -21.99 -10.55 -0.35
C ILE A 25 -22.05 -9.76 0.97
N GLN A 26 -21.10 -8.84 1.21
CA GLN A 26 -21.10 -7.95 2.37
C GLN A 26 -21.09 -8.63 3.77
N CYS A 27 -20.59 -9.86 3.89
CA CYS A 27 -20.56 -10.61 5.16
C CYS A 27 -19.65 -10.03 6.26
N GLY A 28 -18.67 -9.18 5.93
CA GLY A 28 -17.81 -8.50 6.92
C GLY A 28 -16.64 -9.31 7.51
N ILE A 29 -16.44 -10.56 7.07
CA ILE A 29 -15.30 -11.39 7.54
C ILE A 29 -13.95 -10.72 7.26
N CYS A 30 -13.80 -10.01 6.14
CA CYS A 30 -12.57 -9.27 5.83
C CYS A 30 -12.28 -8.17 6.85
N SER A 31 -13.31 -7.51 7.37
CA SER A 31 -13.20 -6.48 8.40
C SER A 31 -12.84 -7.10 9.75
N ALA A 32 -13.53 -8.19 10.14
CA ALA A 32 -13.28 -8.89 11.40
C ALA A 32 -11.89 -9.55 11.44
N SER A 33 -11.40 -10.03 10.29
CA SER A 33 -10.09 -10.68 10.18
C SER A 33 -8.92 -9.69 10.14
N CYS A 34 -9.18 -8.39 9.87
CA CYS A 34 -8.11 -7.44 9.67
C CYS A 34 -7.56 -6.96 11.04
N PRO A 35 -6.27 -7.19 11.35
CA PRO A 35 -5.67 -6.73 12.61
C PRO A 35 -5.60 -5.21 12.69
N LEU A 36 -5.65 -4.53 11.54
CA LEU A 36 -5.57 -3.08 11.43
C LEU A 36 -6.93 -2.40 11.30
N SER A 37 -8.04 -3.16 11.35
CA SER A 37 -9.39 -2.61 11.16
C SER A 37 -9.71 -1.42 12.08
N GLN A 38 -9.24 -1.45 13.32
CA GLN A 38 -9.41 -0.39 14.31
C GLN A 38 -8.65 0.91 13.98
N TYR A 39 -7.61 0.84 13.15
CA TYR A 39 -6.79 2.00 12.74
C TYR A 39 -7.20 2.54 11.37
N MET A 40 -8.11 1.86 10.66
CA MET A 40 -8.60 2.28 9.34
C MET A 40 -9.75 3.27 9.48
N ASP A 41 -9.83 4.23 8.55
CA ASP A 41 -10.97 5.16 8.49
C ASP A 41 -12.27 4.41 8.12
N TYR A 42 -12.14 3.43 7.22
CA TYR A 42 -13.22 2.53 6.83
C TYR A 42 -12.71 1.08 6.82
N THR A 43 -13.57 0.13 7.16
CA THR A 43 -13.16 -1.29 7.05
C THR A 43 -13.08 -1.74 5.59
N PRO A 44 -12.34 -2.82 5.25
CA PRO A 44 -12.24 -3.32 3.88
C PRO A 44 -13.61 -3.61 3.24
N ARG A 45 -14.58 -4.11 4.01
CA ARG A 45 -15.96 -4.30 3.55
C ARG A 45 -16.58 -3.00 3.03
N LYS A 46 -16.39 -1.90 3.77
CA LYS A 46 -16.95 -0.59 3.45
C LYS A 46 -16.28 0.01 2.22
N ILE A 47 -14.96 -0.22 2.02
CA ILE A 47 -14.28 0.16 0.79
C ILE A 47 -14.92 -0.52 -0.42
N VAL A 48 -15.16 -1.83 -0.36
CA VAL A 48 -15.86 -2.54 -1.47
C VAL A 48 -17.25 -1.94 -1.74
N THR A 49 -17.98 -1.52 -0.70
CA THR A 49 -19.24 -0.80 -0.88
C THR A 49 -19.03 0.53 -1.60
N LEU A 50 -18.08 1.36 -1.16
CA LEU A 50 -17.82 2.67 -1.77
C LEU A 50 -17.49 2.54 -3.26
N ILE A 51 -16.65 1.58 -3.63
CA ILE A 51 -16.33 1.32 -5.04
C ILE A 51 -17.58 0.87 -5.82
N ARG A 52 -18.38 -0.04 -5.26
CA ARG A 52 -19.63 -0.50 -5.90
C ARG A 52 -20.65 0.63 -6.12
N GLU A 53 -20.67 1.63 -5.25
CA GLU A 53 -21.53 2.82 -5.36
C GLU A 53 -20.91 3.95 -6.21
N ASP A 54 -19.83 3.67 -6.95
CA ASP A 54 -19.08 4.65 -7.76
C ASP A 54 -18.51 5.83 -6.95
N LEU A 55 -18.34 5.65 -5.62
CA LEU A 55 -17.74 6.62 -4.70
C LEU A 55 -16.22 6.42 -4.60
N VAL A 56 -15.57 6.32 -5.76
CA VAL A 56 -14.13 6.01 -5.89
C VAL A 56 -13.28 7.03 -5.15
N HIS A 57 -13.53 8.32 -5.39
CA HIS A 57 -12.79 9.40 -4.74
C HIS A 57 -12.82 9.30 -3.20
N GLU A 58 -13.97 8.96 -2.62
CA GLU A 58 -14.12 8.82 -1.17
C GLU A 58 -13.36 7.60 -0.63
N ALA A 59 -13.34 6.50 -1.38
CA ALA A 59 -12.52 5.33 -1.03
C ALA A 59 -11.01 5.67 -1.03
N LEU A 60 -10.53 6.38 -2.07
CA LEU A 60 -9.11 6.65 -2.28
C LEU A 60 -8.52 7.73 -1.36
N LYS A 61 -9.33 8.67 -0.87
CA LYS A 61 -8.90 9.69 0.10
C LYS A 61 -8.55 9.10 1.46
N THR A 62 -9.04 7.90 1.78
CA THR A 62 -8.86 7.30 3.10
C THR A 62 -7.47 6.71 3.30
N LYS A 63 -7.02 6.67 4.56
CA LYS A 63 -5.82 5.94 4.98
C LYS A 63 -5.98 4.43 4.85
N THR A 64 -7.22 3.95 4.78
CA THR A 64 -7.57 2.52 4.74
C THR A 64 -6.79 1.73 3.70
N ILE A 65 -6.75 2.20 2.46
CA ILE A 65 -6.03 1.50 1.40
C ILE A 65 -4.53 1.44 1.72
N TRP A 66 -3.96 2.51 2.26
CA TRP A 66 -2.53 2.63 2.59
C TRP A 66 -2.13 1.80 3.80
N LEU A 67 -3.03 1.60 4.76
CA LEU A 67 -2.80 0.76 5.94
C LEU A 67 -2.88 -0.74 5.64
N CYS A 68 -3.44 -1.16 4.51
CA CYS A 68 -3.44 -2.56 4.13
C CYS A 68 -1.99 -3.07 4.01
N THR A 69 -1.61 -4.05 4.84
CA THR A 69 -0.29 -4.72 4.80
C THR A 69 -0.23 -5.88 3.82
N THR A 70 -1.33 -6.13 3.11
CA THR A 70 -1.45 -7.24 2.16
C THR A 70 -1.07 -8.59 2.79
N CYS A 71 -1.50 -8.83 4.04
CA CYS A 71 -1.24 -10.08 4.77
C CYS A 71 -2.12 -11.26 4.34
N TYR A 72 -3.05 -11.05 3.39
CA TYR A 72 -3.96 -12.04 2.79
C TYR A 72 -4.91 -12.81 3.73
N LEU A 73 -4.96 -12.51 5.04
CA LEU A 73 -5.87 -13.18 5.98
C LEU A 73 -7.36 -13.03 5.57
N CYS A 74 -7.72 -11.86 5.03
CA CYS A 74 -9.05 -11.59 4.51
C CYS A 74 -9.38 -12.40 3.24
N ALA A 75 -8.40 -12.76 2.42
CA ALA A 75 -8.59 -13.56 1.21
C ALA A 75 -8.87 -15.01 1.56
N VAL A 76 -8.08 -15.59 2.48
CA VAL A 76 -8.23 -16.99 2.93
C VAL A 76 -9.59 -17.23 3.58
N ARG A 77 -10.09 -16.27 4.36
CA ARG A 77 -11.35 -16.43 5.10
C ARG A 77 -12.59 -16.01 4.30
N CYS A 78 -12.44 -15.47 3.08
CA CYS A 78 -13.58 -14.96 2.33
C CYS A 78 -14.45 -16.11 1.81
N PRO A 79 -15.74 -16.23 2.22
CA PRO A 79 -16.62 -17.28 1.70
C PRO A 79 -16.95 -17.10 0.21
N ALA A 80 -16.89 -15.86 -0.29
CA ALA A 80 -17.08 -15.54 -1.70
C ALA A 80 -15.80 -15.72 -2.54
N LYS A 81 -14.68 -16.17 -1.94
CA LYS A 81 -13.37 -16.36 -2.58
C LYS A 81 -12.86 -15.11 -3.30
N ILE A 82 -12.95 -13.96 -2.63
CA ILE A 82 -12.46 -12.67 -3.14
C ILE A 82 -11.10 -12.39 -2.51
N ASN A 83 -10.09 -12.08 -3.34
CA ASN A 83 -8.80 -11.62 -2.84
C ASN A 83 -8.86 -10.13 -2.49
N ILE A 84 -9.28 -9.82 -1.26
CA ILE A 84 -9.37 -8.44 -0.76
C ILE A 84 -7.97 -7.80 -0.66
N GLY A 85 -6.90 -8.58 -0.50
CA GLY A 85 -5.52 -8.05 -0.47
C GLY A 85 -5.10 -7.47 -1.82
N GLU A 86 -5.36 -8.21 -2.90
CA GLU A 86 -5.16 -7.73 -4.27
C GLU A 86 -6.07 -6.55 -4.61
N PHE A 87 -7.35 -6.61 -4.23
CA PHE A 87 -8.28 -5.49 -4.38
C PHE A 87 -7.72 -4.18 -3.78
N MET A 88 -7.24 -4.22 -2.54
CA MET A 88 -6.66 -3.04 -1.89
C MET A 88 -5.37 -2.58 -2.56
N THR A 89 -4.57 -3.52 -3.08
CA THR A 89 -3.31 -3.21 -3.79
C THR A 89 -3.58 -2.56 -5.15
N ALA A 90 -4.58 -3.04 -5.88
CA ALA A 90 -5.05 -2.42 -7.12
C ALA A 90 -5.53 -0.98 -6.87
N LEU A 91 -6.29 -0.74 -5.79
CA LEU A 91 -6.69 0.62 -5.41
C LEU A 91 -5.50 1.53 -5.07
N LYS A 92 -4.45 1.01 -4.39
CA LYS A 92 -3.22 1.79 -4.16
C LYS A 92 -2.54 2.18 -5.47
N SER A 93 -2.38 1.23 -6.39
CA SER A 93 -1.75 1.47 -7.69
C SER A 93 -2.52 2.51 -8.49
N PHE A 94 -3.85 2.38 -8.53
CA PHE A 94 -4.71 3.36 -9.18
C PHE A 94 -4.59 4.74 -8.53
N ALA A 95 -4.57 4.82 -7.19
CA ALA A 95 -4.40 6.07 -6.47
C ALA A 95 -3.05 6.76 -6.76
N LEU A 96 -1.98 5.99 -6.91
CA LEU A 96 -0.66 6.49 -7.28
C LEU A 96 -0.64 7.02 -8.72
N LYS A 97 -1.14 6.24 -9.69
CA LYS A 97 -1.21 6.63 -11.11
C LYS A 97 -2.00 7.93 -11.32
N ASN A 98 -3.10 8.09 -10.60
CA ASN A 98 -4.03 9.22 -10.77
C ASN A 98 -3.79 10.38 -9.79
N GLY A 99 -2.74 10.35 -8.97
CA GLY A 99 -2.39 11.46 -8.09
C GLY A 99 -3.34 11.69 -6.91
N TYR A 100 -4.16 10.70 -6.51
CA TYR A 100 -5.05 10.79 -5.34
C TYR A 100 -4.32 10.78 -3.99
N SER A 101 -3.00 10.90 -4.03
CA SER A 101 -2.09 10.51 -2.96
C SER A 101 -1.21 11.67 -2.47
N ASN A 102 -1.36 12.86 -3.06
CA ASN A 102 -0.38 13.95 -3.03
C ASN A 102 -0.04 14.53 -1.64
N ASN A 103 -0.89 14.35 -0.63
CA ASN A 103 -0.69 14.93 0.71
C ASN A 103 -0.34 13.90 1.81
N LEU A 104 -0.18 12.62 1.46
CA LEU A 104 0.11 11.57 2.46
C LEU A 104 1.60 11.21 2.48
N LEU A 105 2.07 10.75 3.64
CA LEU A 105 3.43 10.22 3.81
C LEU A 105 3.60 8.88 3.09
N TYR A 106 2.56 8.03 3.14
CA TYR A 106 2.59 6.66 2.60
C TYR A 106 2.93 6.57 1.11
N PRO A 107 2.35 7.40 0.21
CA PRO A 107 2.63 7.37 -1.22
C PRO A 107 4.08 7.76 -1.54
N LYS A 108 4.63 8.75 -0.81
CA LYS A 108 6.04 9.16 -0.95
C LYS A 108 6.99 8.04 -0.50
N LEU A 109 6.62 7.35 0.58
CA LEU A 109 7.39 6.21 1.08
C LEU A 109 7.34 5.06 0.08
N ILE A 110 6.16 4.71 -0.44
CA ILE A 110 5.99 3.64 -1.44
C ILE A 110 6.79 3.95 -2.70
N LYS A 111 6.77 5.19 -3.20
CA LYS A 111 7.59 5.56 -4.35
C LYS A 111 9.09 5.35 -4.09
N THR A 112 9.57 5.78 -2.93
CA THR A 112 10.99 5.57 -2.55
C THR A 112 11.30 4.08 -2.39
N TYR A 113 10.37 3.31 -1.83
CA TYR A 113 10.49 1.87 -1.67
C TYR A 113 10.57 1.15 -3.01
N THR A 114 9.70 1.47 -3.97
CA THR A 114 9.72 0.90 -5.33
C THR A 114 11.03 1.24 -6.06
N GLU A 115 11.52 2.48 -5.96
CA GLU A 115 12.84 2.86 -6.52
C GLU A 115 14.00 1.99 -5.96
N PHE A 116 13.92 1.59 -4.69
CA PHE A 116 14.91 0.70 -4.09
C PHE A 116 14.81 -0.73 -4.62
N ILE A 117 13.59 -1.25 -4.79
CA ILE A 117 13.36 -2.55 -5.40
C ILE A 117 13.88 -2.56 -6.84
N ASP A 118 13.50 -1.59 -7.66
CA ASP A 118 13.92 -1.56 -9.07
C ASP A 118 15.45 -1.48 -9.23
N LYS A 119 16.12 -0.82 -8.28
CA LYS A 119 17.57 -0.62 -8.31
C LYS A 119 18.38 -1.78 -7.73
N TYR A 120 17.92 -2.37 -6.63
CA TYR A 120 18.69 -3.33 -5.83
C TYR A 120 18.06 -4.72 -5.74
N GLY A 121 16.77 -4.86 -6.08
CA GLY A 121 15.96 -6.07 -5.91
C GLY A 121 15.58 -6.38 -4.47
N ARG A 122 16.16 -5.67 -3.50
CA ARG A 122 15.87 -5.84 -2.08
C ARG A 122 15.91 -4.52 -1.33
N ILE A 123 15.25 -4.52 -0.17
CA ILE A 123 15.22 -3.37 0.73
C ILE A 123 16.29 -3.54 1.82
N SER A 124 17.01 -2.45 2.08
CA SER A 124 17.71 -2.23 3.35
C SER A 124 16.94 -1.14 4.08
N GLU A 125 16.29 -1.51 5.17
CA GLU A 125 15.50 -0.59 6.01
C GLU A 125 16.28 0.69 6.37
N PRO A 126 17.53 0.64 6.88
CA PRO A 126 18.24 1.86 7.21
C PRO A 126 18.55 2.72 6.00
N ARG A 127 18.93 2.15 4.85
CA ARG A 127 19.16 2.93 3.63
C ARG A 127 17.87 3.54 3.09
N LEU A 128 16.76 2.81 3.12
CA LEU A 128 15.45 3.32 2.72
C LEU A 128 15.05 4.50 3.61
N ILE A 129 15.15 4.36 4.92
CA ILE A 129 14.81 5.41 5.88
C ILE A 129 15.71 6.64 5.72
N ILE A 130 17.02 6.44 5.52
CA ILE A 130 17.96 7.54 5.25
C ILE A 130 17.58 8.24 3.96
N ALA A 131 17.42 7.52 2.85
CA ALA A 131 17.07 8.09 1.55
C ALA A 131 15.72 8.81 1.58
N PHE A 132 14.72 8.21 2.24
CA PHE A 132 13.40 8.81 2.41
C PHE A 132 13.47 10.09 3.25
N SER A 133 14.19 10.08 4.37
CA SER A 133 14.30 11.24 5.27
C SER A 133 15.09 12.36 4.62
N LEU A 134 16.16 12.07 3.88
CA LEU A 134 16.90 13.08 3.11
C LEU A 134 16.03 13.79 2.06
N LYS A 135 15.09 13.07 1.44
CA LYS A 135 14.16 13.64 0.44
C LYS A 135 12.99 14.41 1.06
N ASN A 136 12.59 14.14 2.31
CA ASN A 136 11.33 14.62 2.88
C ASN A 136 11.46 15.44 4.17
N ASP A 137 12.40 15.09 5.06
CA ASP A 137 12.57 15.72 6.36
C ASP A 137 13.97 15.41 6.93
N LEU A 138 14.94 16.29 6.64
CA LEU A 138 16.31 16.17 7.13
C LEU A 138 16.39 16.29 8.66
N LEU A 139 15.50 17.06 9.29
CA LEU A 139 15.50 17.26 10.74
C LEU A 139 15.15 15.95 11.46
N LYS A 140 14.21 15.18 10.92
CA LYS A 140 13.85 13.85 11.45
C LYS A 140 15.04 12.88 11.43
N LEU A 141 15.86 12.91 10.38
CA LEU A 141 17.08 12.11 10.30
C LEU A 141 18.07 12.49 11.40
N LEU A 142 18.30 13.80 11.61
CA LEU A 142 19.21 14.29 12.66
C LEU A 142 18.75 13.87 14.06
N ARG A 143 17.44 13.86 14.32
CA ARG A 143 16.88 13.42 15.62
C ARG A 143 17.05 11.92 15.87
N MET A 144 17.04 11.10 14.82
CA MET A 144 17.22 9.65 14.93
C MET A 144 18.69 9.23 15.04
N LEU A 145 19.61 10.09 14.59
CA LEU A 145 21.05 9.81 14.49
C LEU A 145 21.68 9.21 15.78
N PRO A 146 21.42 9.71 17.01
CA PRO A 146 22.04 9.16 18.21
C PRO A 146 21.71 7.68 18.45
N HIS A 147 20.45 7.29 18.21
CA HIS A 147 19.99 5.91 18.34
C HIS A 147 20.53 5.04 17.20
N SER A 148 20.54 5.57 15.98
CA SER A 148 21.08 4.87 14.81
C SER A 148 22.57 4.55 14.98
N ILE A 149 23.37 5.47 15.52
CA ILE A 149 24.80 5.22 15.79
C ILE A 149 24.98 4.09 16.81
N LYS A 150 24.16 4.05 17.86
CA LYS A 150 24.21 2.97 18.85
C LYS A 150 23.92 1.60 18.22
N LEU A 151 22.85 1.50 17.42
CA LEU A 151 22.47 0.26 16.74
C LEU A 151 23.50 -0.21 15.70
N LEU A 152 24.21 0.73 15.04
CA LEU A 152 25.31 0.41 14.13
C LEU A 152 26.52 -0.15 14.90
N LYS A 153 26.84 0.42 16.07
CA LYS A 153 27.92 -0.08 16.94
C LYS A 153 27.61 -1.47 17.48
N ASP A 154 26.35 -1.71 17.85
CA ASP A 154 25.88 -3.00 18.37
C ASP A 154 25.74 -4.07 17.26
N GLY A 155 26.01 -3.73 15.99
CA GLY A 155 25.90 -4.63 14.84
C GLY A 155 24.46 -5.03 14.48
N THR A 156 23.47 -4.52 15.22
CA THR A 156 22.04 -4.80 14.98
C THR A 156 21.54 -4.14 13.71
N LEU A 157 22.13 -2.99 13.33
CA LEU A 157 21.81 -2.27 12.11
C LEU A 157 22.93 -2.42 11.06
N SER A 158 22.58 -2.75 9.82
CA SER A 158 23.53 -2.86 8.71
C SER A 158 23.16 -1.96 7.53
N LEU A 159 24.13 -1.19 7.05
CA LEU A 159 23.99 -0.32 5.87
C LEU A 159 24.32 -1.05 4.55
N SER A 160 24.72 -2.32 4.63
CA SER A 160 25.05 -3.11 3.45
C SER A 160 23.79 -3.43 2.64
N ILE A 161 23.89 -3.28 1.32
CA ILE A 161 22.89 -3.78 0.37
C ILE A 161 23.61 -4.74 -0.55
N GLU A 162 23.17 -5.99 -0.56
CA GLU A 162 23.56 -6.93 -1.61
C GLU A 162 22.51 -6.81 -2.71
N LYS A 163 22.96 -6.76 -3.95
CA LYS A 163 22.07 -6.71 -5.10
C LYS A 163 21.60 -8.13 -5.39
N ILE A 164 20.31 -8.31 -5.61
CA ILE A 164 19.76 -9.61 -6.02
C ILE A 164 20.13 -9.91 -7.49
N GLN A 165 20.33 -11.20 -7.80
CA GLN A 165 20.55 -11.69 -9.18
C GLN A 165 19.23 -11.68 -9.97
N ASN A 166 19.28 -11.52 -11.29
CA ASN A 166 18.08 -11.50 -12.15
C ASN A 166 17.08 -10.39 -11.81
N LEU A 167 17.56 -9.15 -11.63
CA LEU A 167 16.69 -8.00 -11.34
C LEU A 167 15.60 -7.74 -12.38
N ASP A 168 15.82 -8.16 -13.63
CA ASP A 168 14.87 -7.89 -14.71
C ASP A 168 13.54 -8.65 -14.54
N GLU A 169 13.50 -9.71 -13.71
CA GLU A 169 12.26 -10.41 -13.36
C GLU A 169 11.40 -9.68 -12.31
N ILE A 170 11.99 -8.72 -11.58
CA ILE A 170 11.37 -8.10 -10.38
C ILE A 170 10.86 -6.68 -10.66
N LYS A 171 11.33 -6.04 -11.73
CA LYS A 171 10.97 -4.65 -12.08
C LYS A 171 9.46 -4.52 -12.27
N THR A 172 8.87 -3.56 -11.56
CA THR A 172 7.42 -3.32 -11.50
C THR A 172 6.97 -2.28 -12.52
#